data_AF-A0A251XK90-F1
#
_entry.id   AF-A0A251XK90-F1
#
_cell.length_a   1.000
_cell.length_b   1.000
_cell.length_c   1.000
_cell.angle_alpha   90.00
_cell.angle_beta   90.00
_cell.angle_gamma   90.00
#
_symmetry.space_group_name_H-M   'P 1'
#
loop_
_entity.id
_entity.type
_entity.pdbx_description
1 polymer ?
#
loop_
_entity_poly.entity_id
_entity_poly.type
_entity_poly.pdbx_seq_one_letter_code
_entity_poly.pdbx_strand_id
1 'polypeptide(L)' 'MTDEIPNDGVAVSGSLSPELQDRITKALADYSATPEGSAALTAVYSITKLAPADPSSLDVVARAAQSLGLQ' A
#
# COMPACT_ATOMS: atom_id res chain seq x y z
N MET A 1 13.46 -4.85 -15.97
CA MET A 1 12.27 -4.92 -15.10
C MET A 1 11.75 -3.50 -14.96
N THR A 2 10.43 -3.30 -14.95
CA THR A 2 9.84 -1.99 -14.63
C THR A 2 9.85 -1.79 -13.12
N ASP A 3 9.89 -0.55 -12.65
CA ASP A 3 9.70 -0.25 -11.24
C ASP A 3 8.27 -0.62 -10.83
N GLU A 4 8.10 -1.23 -9.65
CA GLU A 4 6.77 -1.53 -9.12
C GLU A 4 6.05 -0.24 -8.74
N ILE A 5 4.81 -0.11 -9.22
CA ILE A 5 3.92 0.98 -8.83
C ILE A 5 2.93 0.41 -7.83
N PRO A 6 2.78 0.99 -6.63
CA PRO A 6 1.73 0.58 -5.70
C PRO A 6 0.37 0.71 -6.37
N ASN A 7 -0.35 -0.41 -6.45
CA ASN A 7 -1.64 -0.47 -7.13
C ASN A 7 -2.79 0.09 -6.28
N ASP A 8 -2.70 -0.06 -4.94
CA ASP A 8 -3.71 0.37 -3.99
C ASP A 8 -3.11 0.57 -2.58
N GLY A 9 -3.89 1.10 -1.64
CA GLY A 9 -3.52 1.33 -0.25
C GLY A 9 -4.57 0.86 0.76
N VAL A 10 -4.17 0.73 2.03
CA VAL A 10 -5.08 0.50 3.15
C VAL A 10 -5.23 1.79 3.95
N ALA A 11 -6.46 2.24 4.14
CA ALA A 11 -6.76 3.41 4.96
C ALA A 11 -7.20 3.00 6.36
N VAL A 12 -6.63 3.65 7.38
CA VAL A 12 -7.05 3.54 8.79
C VAL A 12 -7.81 4.80 9.17
N SER A 13 -8.88 4.68 9.96
CA SER A 13 -9.68 5.84 10.38
C SER A 13 -8.83 6.85 11.17
N GLY A 14 -8.84 8.11 10.72
CA GLY A 14 -8.17 9.21 11.41
C GLY A 14 -8.81 9.61 12.75
N SER A 15 -9.98 9.05 13.10
CA SER A 15 -10.62 9.26 14.40
C SER A 15 -10.02 8.40 15.52
N LEU A 16 -9.17 7.43 15.18
CA LEU A 16 -8.49 6.57 16.15
C LEU A 16 -7.31 7.29 16.79
N SER A 17 -6.93 6.90 18.01
CA SER A 17 -5.69 7.41 18.61
C SER A 17 -4.47 7.02 17.77
N PRO A 18 -3.39 7.81 17.79
CA PRO A 18 -2.16 7.47 17.05
C PRO A 18 -1.64 6.07 17.37
N GLU A 19 -1.69 5.67 18.65
CA GLU A 19 -1.28 4.33 19.08
C GLU A 19 -2.11 3.22 18.41
N LEU A 20 -3.44 3.40 18.27
CA LEU A 20 -4.28 2.42 17.59
C LEU A 20 -4.01 2.38 16.09
N GLN A 21 -3.77 3.54 15.46
CA GLN A 21 -3.39 3.60 14.05
C GLN A 21 -2.08 2.85 13.80
N ASP A 22 -1.08 3.05 14.66
CA ASP A 22 0.21 2.37 14.58
C ASP A 22 0.07 0.86 14.79
N ARG A 23 -0.71 0.44 15.78
CA ARG A 23 -0.95 -0.99 16.05
C ARG A 23 -1.65 -1.69 14.90
N ILE A 24 -2.65 -1.06 14.29
CA ILE A 24 -3.36 -1.62 13.12
C ILE A 24 -2.42 -1.70 11.91
N THR A 25 -1.71 -0.61 11.62
CA THR A 25 -0.75 -0.54 10.52
C THR A 25 0.31 -1.63 10.64
N LYS A 26 0.90 -1.75 11.83
CA LYS A 26 1.91 -2.78 12.12
C LYS A 26 1.35 -4.19 12.01
N ALA A 27 0.18 -4.45 12.59
CA ALA A 27 -0.43 -5.78 12.54
C ALA A 27 -0.72 -6.23 11.10
N LEU A 28 -1.23 -5.34 10.24
CA LEU A 28 -1.48 -5.65 8.84
C LEU A 28 -0.19 -5.90 8.06
N ALA A 29 0.83 -5.05 8.25
CA ALA A 29 2.13 -5.24 7.60
C ALA A 29 2.79 -6.56 8.03
N ASP A 30 2.83 -6.84 9.33
CA ASP A 30 3.41 -8.07 9.89
C ASP A 30 2.64 -9.31 9.39
N TYR A 31 1.30 -9.26 9.36
CA TYR A 31 0.48 -10.36 8.87
C TYR A 31 0.69 -10.60 7.36
N SER A 32 0.81 -9.55 6.56
CA SER A 32 1.08 -9.69 5.12
C SER A 32 2.41 -10.36 4.80
N ALA A 33 3.34 -10.36 5.75
CA ALA A 33 4.64 -11.00 5.62
C ALA A 33 4.64 -12.49 6.02
N THR A 34 3.55 -13.01 6.60
CA THR A 34 3.42 -14.45 6.87
C THR A 34 2.84 -15.19 5.66
N PRO A 35 3.15 -16.49 5.47
CA PRO A 35 2.55 -17.28 4.40
C PRO A 35 1.02 -17.30 4.43
N GLU A 36 0.44 -17.44 5.63
CA GLU A 36 -1.00 -17.47 5.82
C GLU A 36 -1.64 -16.11 5.52
N GLY A 37 -1.03 -15.02 5.95
CA GLY A 37 -1.56 -13.68 5.71
C GLY A 37 -1.40 -13.24 4.27
N SER A 38 -0.30 -13.56 3.61
CA SER A 38 -0.15 -13.35 2.18
C SER A 38 -1.22 -14.13 1.39
N ALA A 39 -1.47 -15.40 1.73
CA ALA A 39 -2.53 -16.18 1.08
C ALA A 39 -3.93 -15.59 1.32
N ALA A 40 -4.24 -15.16 2.55
CA ALA A 40 -5.51 -14.56 2.90
C ALA A 40 -5.74 -13.21 2.17
N LEU A 41 -4.75 -12.33 2.19
CA LEU A 41 -4.80 -11.02 1.53
C LEU A 41 -4.85 -11.14 0.00
N THR A 42 -4.15 -12.13 -0.55
CA THR A 42 -4.26 -12.49 -1.97
C THR A 42 -5.67 -12.96 -2.31
N ALA A 43 -6.29 -13.79 -1.46
CA ALA A 43 -7.65 -14.28 -1.69
C ALA A 43 -8.72 -13.17 -1.58
N VAL A 44 -8.53 -12.19 -0.70
CA VAL A 44 -9.48 -11.09 -0.51
C VAL A 44 -9.40 -10.08 -1.65
N TYR A 45 -8.20 -9.66 -2.04
CA TYR A 45 -8.04 -8.57 -3.01
C TYR A 45 -6.74 -8.62 -3.83
N SER A 46 -6.17 -9.81 -4.03
CA SER A 46 -4.89 -9.99 -4.74
C SER A 46 -3.73 -9.19 -4.15
N ILE A 47 -3.80 -8.86 -2.85
CA ILE A 47 -2.74 -8.15 -2.13
C ILE A 47 -1.64 -9.16 -1.80
N THR A 48 -0.50 -9.02 -2.47
CA THR A 48 0.66 -9.91 -2.29
C THR A 48 1.53 -9.50 -1.10
N LYS A 49 1.60 -8.19 -0.81
CA LYS A 49 2.38 -7.62 0.30
C LYS A 49 1.88 -6.22 0.66
N LEU A 50 2.00 -5.84 1.92
CA LEU A 50 1.81 -4.48 2.39
C LEU A 50 3.16 -3.85 2.80
N ALA A 51 3.30 -2.55 2.55
CA ALA A 51 4.46 -1.75 2.92
C ALA A 51 3.99 -0.41 3.49
N PRO A 52 4.84 0.31 4.26
CA PRO A 52 4.56 1.68 4.64
C PRO A 52 4.22 2.54 3.43
N ALA A 53 3.22 3.42 3.57
CA ALA A 53 2.85 4.34 2.51
C ALA A 53 4.00 5.32 2.24
N ASP A 54 4.41 5.42 0.97
CA ASP A 54 5.41 6.38 0.51
C ASP A 54 4.77 7.27 -0.58
N PRO A 55 4.42 8.53 -0.27
CA PRO A 55 3.81 9.42 -1.25
C PRO A 55 4.67 9.61 -2.51
N SER A 56 6.00 9.50 -2.40
CA SER A 56 6.91 9.67 -3.55
C SER A 56 6.79 8.52 -4.56
N SER A 57 6.25 7.37 -4.16
CA SER A 57 5.98 6.26 -5.08
C SER A 57 4.93 6.63 -6.14
N LEU A 58 4.11 7.66 -5.91
CA LEU A 58 3.09 8.13 -6.84
C LEU A 58 3.66 9.09 -7.91
N ASP A 59 4.89 9.59 -7.73
CA ASP A 59 5.54 10.51 -8.67
C ASP A 59 5.72 9.89 -10.06
N VAL A 60 5.81 8.56 -10.14
CA VAL A 60 5.84 7.82 -11.41
C VAL A 60 4.62 8.11 -12.28
N VAL A 61 3.43 8.24 -11.67
CA VAL A 61 2.19 8.56 -12.37
C VAL A 61 2.22 10.01 -12.85
N ALA A 62 2.67 10.94 -12.01
CA ALA A 62 2.82 12.35 -12.38
C ALA A 62 3.79 12.53 -13.56
N ARG A 63 4.93 11.82 -13.55
CA ARG A 63 5.91 11.82 -14.65
C ARG A 63 5.33 11.20 -15.94
N ALA A 64 4.55 10.12 -15.81
CA ALA A 64 3.89 9.49 -16.95
C ALA A 64 2.85 10.44 -17.57
N ALA A 65 2.02 11.10 -16.77
CA ALA A 65 1.04 12.08 -17.25
C ALA A 65 1.71 13.24 -18.02
N GLN A 66 2.80 13.79 -17.50
CA GLN A 66 3.60 14.81 -18.19
C GLN A 66 4.15 14.32 -19.54
N SER A 67 4.66 13.09 -19.58
CA SER A 67 5.20 12.49 -20.80
C SER A 67 4.12 12.25 -21.87
N LEU A 68 2.87 12.10 -21.45
CA LEU A 68 1.69 11.94 -22.32
C LEU A 68 1.03 13.29 -22.69
N GLY A 69 1.55 14.42 -22.20
CA GLY A 69 1.00 15.76 -22.49
C GLY A 69 -0.31 16.07 -21.76
N LEU A 70 -0.61 15.35 -20.68
CA LEU A 70 -1.79 15.58 -19.85
C LEU A 70 -1.41 16.60 -18.75
N GLN A 71 -1.85 17.86 -18.91
CA GLN A 71 -1.76 18.93 -17.90
C GLN A 71 -3.08 19.67 -17.79
#